data_AF-A0A6I7W8H6-F1
#
_entry.id   AF-A0A6I7W8H6-F1
#
_cell.length_a   1.000
_cell.length_b   1.000
_cell.length_c   1.000
_cell.angle_alpha   90.00
_cell.angle_beta   90.00
_cell.angle_gamma   90.00
#
_symmetry.space_group_name_H-M   'P 1'
#
loop_
_entity.id
_entity.type
_entity.pdbx_description
1 polymer ?
#
loop_
_entity_poly.entity_id
_entity_poly.type
_entity_poly.pdbx_seq_one_letter_code
_entity_poly.pdbx_strand_id
1 'polypeptide(L)'
;MSLIHIMRKILIFFTLVSMIIFTPLVFATGGNISTIFEEISAPWDRVKERFEEAKTREEYKAAKQNLTEPLTEDEEDELYRWSYGGGLTNSNLRADKLDDNAVALKKILKRFHPYQKKLYRTSETSAFQDGLITEGDIVLDKGFMATSSSPEFVKNFRSRDTFFVIEPKLSAYPVVVNPVQNEVLFTPQTTFKVKNIQTFNGKTYVHLEETDTLGWRGIKNIHTGEQYLDTQCSSF
;
A
#
# COMPACT_ATOMS: atom_id res chain seq x y z
N MET A 1 -24.80 16.72 14.96
CA MET A 1 -23.76 16.50 16.00
C MET A 1 -22.62 15.73 15.32
N SER A 2 -21.40 16.26 15.30
CA SER A 2 -20.29 15.65 14.54
C SER A 2 -19.88 14.30 15.13
N LEU A 3 -19.66 13.30 14.27
CA LEU A 3 -19.24 11.93 14.64
C LEU A 3 -17.97 11.93 15.53
N ILE A 4 -17.08 12.89 15.31
CA ILE A 4 -15.85 13.12 16.08
C ILE A 4 -16.16 13.46 17.54
N HIS A 5 -17.25 14.21 17.79
CA HIS A 5 -17.68 14.59 19.12
C HIS A 5 -18.28 13.42 19.91
N ILE A 6 -18.94 12.48 19.22
CA ILE A 6 -19.47 11.25 19.82
C ILE A 6 -18.32 10.31 20.18
N MET A 7 -17.32 10.18 19.29
CA MET A 7 -16.13 9.34 19.52
C MET A 7 -15.28 9.83 20.69
N ARG A 8 -15.08 11.16 20.84
CA ARG A 8 -14.37 11.71 22.00
C ARG A 8 -15.05 11.37 23.33
N LYS A 9 -16.38 11.41 23.38
CA LYS A 9 -17.14 11.09 24.59
C LYS A 9 -17.09 9.59 24.93
N ILE A 10 -17.18 8.73 23.91
CA ILE A 10 -17.02 7.28 24.10
C ILE A 10 -15.60 6.96 24.59
N LEU A 11 -14.57 7.53 23.97
CA LEU A 11 -13.18 7.32 24.38
C LEU A 11 -12.96 7.67 25.85
N ILE A 12 -13.37 8.88 26.27
CA ILE A 12 -13.20 9.37 27.65
C ILE A 12 -13.97 8.50 28.66
N PHE A 13 -15.21 8.11 28.33
CA PHE A 13 -16.02 7.29 29.21
C PHE A 13 -15.38 5.91 29.45
N PHE A 14 -14.83 5.28 28.42
CA PHE A 14 -14.18 3.99 28.54
C PHE A 14 -12.78 4.06 29.17
N THR A 15 -12.03 5.16 28.99
CA THR A 15 -10.77 5.35 29.73
C THR A 15 -11.03 5.41 31.23
N LEU A 16 -12.06 6.15 31.65
CA LEU A 16 -12.48 6.21 33.05
C LEU A 16 -12.92 4.85 33.58
N VAL A 17 -13.74 4.10 32.83
CA VAL A 17 -14.19 2.76 33.23
C VAL A 17 -13.01 1.79 33.34
N SER A 18 -12.04 1.86 32.44
CA SER A 18 -10.83 1.02 32.50
C SER A 18 -9.94 1.35 33.71
N MET A 19 -9.79 2.63 34.06
CA MET A 19 -9.06 3.03 35.26
C MET A 19 -9.78 2.61 36.54
N ILE A 20 -11.11 2.58 36.56
CA ILE A 20 -11.86 2.23 37.77
C ILE A 20 -11.88 0.71 38.01
N ILE A 21 -11.95 -0.10 36.95
CA ILE A 21 -12.08 -1.56 37.07
C ILE A 21 -10.72 -2.27 37.20
N PHE A 22 -9.69 -1.81 36.50
CA PHE A 22 -8.43 -2.56 36.40
C PHE A 22 -7.38 -2.16 37.44
N THR A 23 -7.45 -0.94 37.99
CA THR A 23 -6.51 -0.52 39.05
C THR A 23 -6.58 -1.40 40.30
N PRO A 24 -7.75 -1.81 40.82
CA PRO A 24 -7.85 -2.74 41.94
C PRO A 24 -7.36 -4.17 41.60
N LEU A 25 -7.52 -4.60 40.35
CA LEU A 25 -7.20 -5.97 39.89
C LEU A 25 -5.67 -6.18 39.74
N VAL A 26 -4.94 -5.13 39.37
CA VAL A 26 -3.47 -5.10 39.28
C VAL A 26 -2.83 -5.20 40.67
N PHE A 27 -3.44 -4.64 41.72
CA PHE A 27 -2.96 -4.79 43.09
C PHE A 27 -3.27 -6.17 43.70
N ALA A 28 -4.34 -6.84 43.25
CA ALA A 28 -4.78 -8.12 43.82
C ALA A 28 -4.03 -9.36 43.29
N THR A 29 -3.42 -9.28 42.10
CA THR A 29 -2.91 -10.48 41.40
C THR A 29 -1.40 -10.69 41.48
N GLY A 30 -0.64 -9.74 42.04
CA GLY A 30 0.82 -9.89 42.24
C GLY A 30 1.62 -10.32 41.00
N GLY A 31 1.05 -10.12 39.80
CA GLY A 31 1.35 -10.92 38.63
C GLY A 31 1.46 -10.09 37.36
N ASN A 32 2.45 -10.47 36.57
CA ASN A 32 2.94 -9.87 35.33
C ASN A 32 1.95 -8.99 34.54
N ILE A 33 2.13 -7.67 34.64
CA ILE A 33 1.34 -6.61 33.98
C ILE A 33 1.27 -6.81 32.45
N SER A 34 2.28 -7.43 31.83
CA SER A 34 2.35 -7.67 30.38
C SER A 34 1.18 -8.51 29.87
N THR A 35 0.77 -9.55 30.60
CA THR A 35 -0.29 -10.49 30.19
C THR A 35 -1.67 -9.82 30.18
N ILE A 36 -1.92 -8.94 31.16
CA ILE A 36 -3.17 -8.18 31.26
C ILE A 36 -3.25 -7.15 30.13
N PHE A 37 -2.14 -6.49 29.77
CA PHE A 37 -2.11 -5.57 28.64
C PHE A 37 -2.31 -6.28 27.29
N GLU A 38 -1.72 -7.46 27.09
CA GLU A 38 -1.94 -8.28 25.89
C GLU A 38 -3.41 -8.72 25.76
N GLU A 39 -4.03 -9.22 26.83
CA GLU A 39 -5.43 -9.63 26.82
C GLU A 39 -6.41 -8.45 26.61
N ILE A 40 -6.09 -7.27 27.13
CA ILE A 40 -6.90 -6.06 26.93
C ILE A 40 -6.70 -5.48 25.53
N SER A 41 -5.49 -5.55 24.94
CA SER A 41 -5.18 -4.96 23.63
C SER A 41 -5.75 -5.74 22.44
N ALA A 42 -5.82 -7.08 22.51
CA ALA A 42 -6.29 -7.91 21.40
C ALA A 42 -7.76 -7.63 20.95
N PRO A 43 -8.72 -7.34 21.85
CA PRO A 43 -10.04 -6.83 21.48
C PRO A 43 -9.98 -5.47 20.74
N TRP A 44 -9.09 -4.56 21.14
CA TRP A 44 -8.97 -3.24 20.51
C TRP A 44 -8.36 -3.31 19.11
N ASP A 45 -7.36 -4.18 18.91
CA ASP A 45 -6.77 -4.41 17.58
C ASP A 45 -7.82 -4.92 16.60
N ARG A 46 -8.68 -5.85 17.03
CA ARG A 46 -9.81 -6.35 16.22
C ARG A 46 -10.85 -5.27 15.91
N VAL A 47 -11.11 -4.35 16.85
CA VAL A 47 -12.03 -3.22 16.61
C VAL A 47 -11.41 -2.24 15.60
N LYS A 48 -10.11 -1.95 15.73
CA LYS A 48 -9.37 -1.09 14.79
C LYS A 48 -9.37 -1.70 13.38
N GLU A 49 -9.11 -2.99 13.27
CA GLU A 49 -9.13 -3.73 12.00
C GLU A 49 -10.50 -3.64 11.31
N ARG A 50 -11.59 -3.96 12.02
CA ARG A 50 -12.96 -3.85 11.47
C ARG A 50 -13.33 -2.43 11.03
N PHE A 51 -12.84 -1.43 11.74
CA PHE A 51 -13.07 -0.03 11.38
C PHE A 51 -12.35 0.33 10.07
N GLU A 52 -11.09 -0.07 9.92
CA GLU A 52 -10.33 0.15 8.68
C GLU A 52 -10.93 -0.64 7.51
N GLU A 53 -11.40 -1.87 7.73
CA GLU A 53 -12.14 -2.63 6.71
C GLU A 53 -13.40 -1.90 6.23
N ALA A 54 -14.21 -1.39 7.17
CA ALA A 54 -15.45 -0.68 6.83
C ALA A 54 -15.17 0.60 6.04
N LYS A 55 -14.18 1.38 6.47
CA LYS A 55 -13.73 2.59 5.76
C LYS A 55 -13.25 2.27 4.35
N THR A 56 -12.47 1.20 4.21
CA THR A 56 -11.95 0.75 2.93
C THR A 56 -13.06 0.31 1.97
N ARG A 57 -14.07 -0.41 2.46
CA ARG A 57 -15.25 -0.79 1.65
C ARG A 57 -16.01 0.43 1.15
N GLU A 58 -16.19 1.45 1.98
CA GLU A 58 -16.85 2.69 1.57
C GLU A 58 -16.01 3.48 0.55
N GLU A 59 -14.69 3.56 0.71
CA GLU A 59 -13.79 4.18 -0.27
C GLU A 59 -13.87 3.47 -1.63
N TYR A 60 -13.87 2.13 -1.65
CA TYR A 60 -14.01 1.36 -2.89
C TYR A 60 -15.38 1.48 -3.52
N LYS A 61 -16.45 1.44 -2.72
CA LYS A 61 -17.81 1.65 -3.20
C LYS A 61 -17.97 3.04 -3.83
N ALA A 62 -17.40 4.07 -3.20
CA ALA A 62 -17.36 5.41 -3.76
C ALA A 62 -16.53 5.46 -5.05
N ALA A 63 -15.41 4.72 -5.13
CA ALA A 63 -14.63 4.62 -6.37
C ALA A 63 -15.43 3.95 -7.50
N LYS A 64 -16.15 2.85 -7.22
CA LYS A 64 -17.03 2.18 -8.20
C LYS A 64 -18.20 3.06 -8.67
N GLN A 65 -18.76 3.87 -7.77
CA GLN A 65 -19.85 4.80 -8.13
C GLN A 65 -19.41 5.92 -9.08
N ASN A 66 -18.11 6.25 -9.07
CA ASN A 66 -17.53 7.29 -9.92
C ASN A 66 -16.78 6.71 -11.12
N LEU A 67 -17.08 5.47 -11.52
CA LEU A 67 -16.53 4.92 -12.75
C LEU A 67 -17.08 5.64 -13.97
N THR A 68 -16.23 5.79 -14.98
CA THR A 68 -16.64 6.31 -16.31
C THR A 68 -17.71 5.43 -16.96
N GLU A 69 -17.59 4.11 -16.78
CA GLU A 69 -18.57 3.09 -17.17
C GLU A 69 -18.64 2.02 -16.08
N PRO A 70 -19.82 1.46 -15.77
CA PRO A 70 -19.92 0.31 -14.86
C PRO A 70 -19.04 -0.86 -15.31
N LEU A 71 -18.50 -1.60 -14.34
CA LEU A 71 -17.80 -2.85 -14.64
C LEU A 71 -18.81 -3.95 -14.98
N THR A 72 -18.42 -4.81 -15.91
CA THR A 72 -19.08 -6.09 -16.14
C THR A 72 -18.66 -7.11 -15.08
N GLU A 73 -19.43 -8.20 -14.93
CA GLU A 73 -19.10 -9.29 -14.01
C GLU A 73 -17.72 -9.89 -14.31
N ASP A 74 -17.39 -10.12 -15.58
CA ASP A 74 -16.07 -10.61 -16.00
C ASP A 74 -14.93 -9.67 -15.61
N GLU A 75 -15.15 -8.35 -15.65
CA GLU A 75 -14.16 -7.35 -15.25
C GLU A 75 -14.01 -7.27 -13.72
N GLU A 76 -15.09 -7.51 -12.97
CA GLU A 76 -15.00 -7.65 -11.50
C GLU A 76 -14.23 -8.91 -11.11
N ASP A 77 -14.47 -10.02 -11.81
CA ASP A 77 -13.72 -11.27 -11.64
C ASP A 77 -12.24 -11.10 -11.97
N GLU A 78 -11.90 -10.31 -12.99
CA GLU A 78 -10.50 -10.04 -13.34
C GLU A 78 -9.78 -9.24 -12.25
N LEU A 79 -10.44 -8.22 -11.66
CA LEU A 79 -9.91 -7.52 -10.48
C LEU A 79 -9.72 -8.48 -9.30
N TYR A 80 -10.66 -9.41 -9.09
CA TYR A 80 -10.54 -10.44 -8.07
C TYR A 80 -9.33 -11.35 -8.31
N ARG A 81 -9.17 -11.87 -9.53
CA ARG A 81 -8.04 -12.73 -9.91
C ARG A 81 -6.71 -12.01 -9.73
N TRP A 82 -6.63 -10.72 -10.06
CA TRP A 82 -5.43 -9.93 -9.81
C TRP A 82 -5.02 -9.97 -8.33
N SER A 83 -5.92 -9.58 -7.42
CA SER A 83 -5.59 -9.42 -5.99
C SER A 83 -5.13 -10.72 -5.31
N TYR A 84 -5.49 -11.89 -5.85
CA TYR A 84 -5.05 -13.19 -5.31
C TYR A 84 -3.97 -13.90 -6.16
N GLY A 85 -3.72 -13.47 -7.40
CA GLY A 85 -2.97 -14.24 -8.39
C GLY A 85 -2.00 -13.47 -9.30
N GLY A 86 -1.83 -12.16 -9.11
CA GLY A 86 -1.06 -11.29 -10.03
C GLY A 86 0.45 -11.59 -10.17
N GLY A 87 0.99 -12.58 -9.46
CA GLY A 87 2.42 -12.91 -9.48
C GLY A 87 2.96 -13.37 -10.85
N LEU A 88 2.20 -14.17 -11.60
CA LEU A 88 2.60 -14.63 -12.93
C LEU A 88 2.63 -13.48 -13.94
N THR A 89 1.59 -12.63 -13.94
CA THR A 89 1.52 -11.44 -14.79
C THR A 89 2.72 -10.50 -14.54
N ASN A 90 3.05 -10.23 -13.28
CA ASN A 90 4.24 -9.44 -12.96
C ASN A 90 5.56 -10.11 -13.40
N SER A 91 5.64 -11.43 -13.34
CA SER A 91 6.82 -12.17 -13.81
C SER A 91 6.99 -12.09 -15.32
N ASN A 92 5.89 -12.19 -16.07
CA ASN A 92 5.89 -12.02 -17.52
C ASN A 92 6.30 -10.60 -17.93
N LEU A 93 5.70 -9.58 -17.32
CA LEU A 93 6.00 -8.18 -17.62
C LEU A 93 7.47 -7.83 -17.33
N ARG A 94 8.02 -8.32 -16.22
CA ARG A 94 9.44 -8.10 -15.87
C ARG A 94 10.41 -8.84 -16.79
N ALA A 95 9.95 -9.89 -17.46
CA ALA A 95 10.68 -10.63 -18.48
C ALA A 95 10.40 -10.11 -19.91
N ASP A 96 9.78 -8.94 -20.06
CA ASP A 96 9.41 -8.31 -21.34
C ASP A 96 8.53 -9.21 -22.23
N LYS A 97 7.67 -10.03 -21.60
CA LYS A 97 6.68 -10.86 -22.30
C LYS A 97 5.33 -10.14 -22.38
N LEU A 98 4.66 -10.30 -23.50
CA LEU A 98 3.25 -9.93 -23.65
C LEU A 98 2.40 -10.76 -22.67
N ASP A 99 1.43 -10.10 -22.04
CA ASP A 99 0.52 -10.70 -21.07
C ASP A 99 -0.87 -10.10 -21.25
N ASP A 100 -1.81 -10.91 -21.78
CA ASP A 100 -3.17 -10.44 -22.10
C ASP A 100 -3.94 -10.01 -20.83
N ASN A 101 -3.65 -10.64 -19.68
CA ASN A 101 -4.26 -10.24 -18.40
C ASN A 101 -3.77 -8.84 -18.00
N ALA A 102 -2.49 -8.52 -18.23
CA ALA A 102 -1.99 -7.16 -18.00
C ALA A 102 -2.70 -6.12 -18.88
N VAL A 103 -2.95 -6.44 -20.15
CA VAL A 103 -3.67 -5.55 -21.07
C VAL A 103 -5.12 -5.35 -20.61
N ALA A 104 -5.82 -6.44 -20.30
CA ALA A 104 -7.19 -6.41 -19.80
C ALA A 104 -7.31 -5.61 -18.50
N LEU A 105 -6.47 -5.91 -17.51
CA LEU A 105 -6.45 -5.22 -16.23
C LEU A 105 -6.17 -3.73 -16.39
N LYS A 106 -5.16 -3.33 -17.20
CA LYS A 106 -4.87 -1.92 -17.47
C LYS A 106 -6.07 -1.18 -18.06
N LYS A 107 -6.85 -1.84 -18.93
CA LYS A 107 -8.08 -1.26 -19.49
C LYS A 107 -9.14 -1.05 -18.42
N ILE A 108 -9.34 -2.02 -17.52
CA ILE A 108 -10.28 -1.93 -16.40
C ILE A 108 -9.88 -0.79 -15.45
N LEU A 109 -8.61 -0.74 -15.03
CA LEU A 109 -8.12 0.27 -14.08
C LEU A 109 -8.32 1.70 -14.59
N LYS A 110 -8.14 1.94 -15.89
CA LYS A 110 -8.33 3.27 -16.50
C LYS A 110 -9.78 3.79 -16.43
N ARG A 111 -10.75 2.95 -16.07
CA ARG A 111 -12.14 3.41 -15.82
C ARG A 111 -12.30 4.09 -14.47
N PHE A 112 -11.39 3.83 -13.53
CA PHE A 112 -11.34 4.47 -12.23
C PHE A 112 -10.67 5.84 -12.33
N HIS A 113 -11.10 6.77 -11.49
CA HIS A 113 -10.33 7.99 -11.27
C HIS A 113 -9.02 7.67 -10.56
N PRO A 114 -7.90 8.29 -10.96
CA PRO A 114 -6.61 8.08 -10.30
C PRO A 114 -6.66 8.43 -8.81
N TYR A 115 -6.10 7.55 -7.99
CA TYR A 115 -5.95 7.72 -6.55
C TYR A 115 -4.82 8.70 -6.23
N GLN A 116 -5.09 9.72 -5.42
CA GLN A 116 -4.17 10.85 -5.17
C GLN A 116 -3.65 10.93 -3.72
N LYS A 117 -4.02 9.99 -2.84
CA LYS A 117 -3.53 9.99 -1.45
C LYS A 117 -2.26 9.14 -1.34
N LYS A 118 -1.49 9.34 -0.26
CA LYS A 118 -0.26 8.57 0.00
C LYS A 118 -0.52 7.07 0.03
N LEU A 119 0.42 6.34 -0.55
CA LEU A 119 0.40 4.89 -0.65
C LEU A 119 1.65 4.32 0.00
N TYR A 120 1.54 3.07 0.41
CA TYR A 120 2.56 2.38 1.17
C TYR A 120 2.80 0.99 0.60
N ARG A 121 4.05 0.57 0.58
CA ARG A 121 4.45 -0.77 0.12
C ARG A 121 5.69 -1.21 0.86
N THR A 122 5.78 -2.49 1.14
CA THR A 122 7.02 -3.15 1.52
C THR A 122 7.46 -4.03 0.36
N SER A 123 8.74 -4.00 0.01
CA SER A 123 9.30 -4.92 -1.00
C SER A 123 10.65 -5.46 -0.53
N GLU A 124 10.89 -6.72 -0.83
CA GLU A 124 12.21 -7.34 -0.68
C GLU A 124 13.12 -6.82 -1.81
N THR A 125 13.86 -5.75 -1.53
CA THR A 125 14.87 -5.17 -2.42
C THR A 125 15.97 -4.54 -1.58
N SER A 126 17.22 -4.87 -1.90
CA SER A 126 18.40 -4.29 -1.26
C SER A 126 19.01 -3.15 -2.08
N ALA A 127 18.54 -2.86 -3.29
CA ALA A 127 19.17 -1.89 -4.19
C ALA A 127 19.31 -0.48 -3.59
N PHE A 128 18.38 -0.08 -2.71
CA PHE A 128 18.46 1.19 -1.96
C PHE A 128 19.47 1.13 -0.81
N GLN A 129 19.50 0.00 -0.10
CA GLN A 129 20.43 -0.23 1.01
C GLN A 129 21.88 -0.35 0.52
N ASP A 130 22.07 -0.99 -0.64
CA ASP A 130 23.36 -1.22 -1.28
C ASP A 130 23.87 0.03 -2.03
N GLY A 131 23.10 1.12 -2.05
CA GLY A 131 23.47 2.39 -2.69
C GLY A 131 23.41 2.38 -4.22
N LEU A 132 22.81 1.35 -4.83
CA LEU A 132 22.64 1.25 -6.29
C LEU A 132 21.58 2.25 -6.80
N ILE A 133 20.62 2.59 -5.94
CA ILE A 133 19.61 3.63 -6.17
C ILE A 133 19.81 4.73 -5.13
N THR A 134 19.86 5.98 -5.60
CA THR A 134 20.13 7.16 -4.77
C THR A 134 19.05 8.24 -4.94
N GLU A 135 19.03 9.22 -4.03
CA GLU A 135 18.12 10.35 -4.14
C GLU A 135 18.28 11.09 -5.49
N GLY A 136 17.15 11.42 -6.11
CA GLY A 136 17.08 12.05 -7.43
C GLY A 136 17.05 11.07 -8.60
N ASP A 137 17.30 9.78 -8.40
CA ASP A 137 17.15 8.77 -9.44
C ASP A 137 15.67 8.58 -9.82
N ILE A 138 15.44 8.14 -11.07
CA ILE A 138 14.14 7.68 -11.54
C ILE A 138 14.15 6.16 -11.53
N VAL A 139 13.16 5.56 -10.89
CA VAL A 139 13.00 4.11 -10.77
C VAL A 139 11.68 3.66 -11.38
N LEU A 140 11.64 2.40 -11.81
CA LEU A 140 10.48 1.77 -12.44
C LEU A 140 10.41 0.28 -12.09
N ASP A 141 9.18 -0.20 -11.86
CA ASP A 141 8.83 -1.61 -11.97
C ASP A 141 8.16 -1.83 -13.33
N LYS A 142 8.64 -2.82 -14.10
CA LYS A 142 7.98 -3.22 -15.35
C LYS A 142 6.63 -3.87 -15.09
N GLY A 143 6.45 -4.51 -13.93
CA GLY A 143 5.16 -5.04 -13.50
C GLY A 143 4.23 -3.98 -12.94
N PHE A 144 3.01 -4.38 -12.59
CA PHE A 144 2.16 -3.58 -11.73
C PHE A 144 2.76 -3.50 -10.32
N MET A 145 2.66 -2.33 -9.71
CA MET A 145 3.09 -2.13 -8.32
C MET A 145 1.88 -2.10 -7.40
N ALA A 146 1.61 -3.22 -6.74
CA ALA A 146 0.58 -3.32 -5.72
C ALA A 146 1.00 -2.54 -4.46
N THR A 147 0.14 -1.66 -3.99
CA THR A 147 0.37 -0.84 -2.80
C THR A 147 -0.87 -0.83 -1.93
N SER A 148 -0.73 -0.33 -0.71
CA SER A 148 -1.83 -0.17 0.23
C SER A 148 -1.97 1.30 0.59
N SER A 149 -3.20 1.78 0.72
CA SER A 149 -3.43 3.07 1.38
C SER A 149 -3.43 2.96 2.93
N SER A 150 -3.31 1.74 3.46
CA SER A 150 -3.20 1.45 4.90
C SER A 150 -1.74 1.22 5.31
N PRO A 151 -1.09 2.17 5.99
CA PRO A 151 0.28 1.97 6.47
C PRO A 151 0.36 0.86 7.53
N GLU A 152 -0.74 0.62 8.26
CA GLU A 152 -0.84 -0.41 9.28
C GLU A 152 -0.77 -1.83 8.69
N PHE A 153 -1.18 -2.00 7.44
CA PHE A 153 -1.11 -3.28 6.74
C PHE A 153 0.33 -3.64 6.35
N VAL A 154 1.15 -2.65 5.99
CA VAL A 154 2.50 -2.86 5.47
C VAL A 154 3.63 -2.67 6.49
N LYS A 155 3.33 -2.17 7.71
CA LYS A 155 4.33 -1.80 8.73
C LYS A 155 5.20 -2.96 9.24
N ASN A 156 4.73 -4.20 9.12
CA ASN A 156 5.45 -5.37 9.60
C ASN A 156 6.33 -5.93 8.48
N PHE A 157 7.59 -5.49 8.44
CA PHE A 157 8.57 -5.91 7.43
C PHE A 157 9.92 -6.31 8.02
N ARG A 158 10.61 -7.21 7.31
CA ARG A 158 11.92 -7.77 7.69
C ARG A 158 13.00 -6.70 7.57
N SER A 159 14.14 -6.89 8.22
CA SER A 159 15.23 -5.89 8.22
C SER A 159 15.78 -5.57 6.83
N ARG A 160 15.78 -6.54 5.91
CA ARG A 160 16.24 -6.35 4.52
C ARG A 160 15.17 -5.84 3.56
N ASP A 161 13.95 -5.64 4.03
CA ASP A 161 12.90 -5.11 3.16
C ASP A 161 12.98 -3.58 3.14
N THR A 162 12.64 -3.02 1.99
CA THR A 162 12.49 -1.58 1.82
C THR A 162 11.02 -1.19 2.01
N PHE A 163 10.78 -0.19 2.86
CA PHE A 163 9.47 0.42 3.05
C PHE A 163 9.34 1.67 2.18
N PHE A 164 8.34 1.68 1.32
CA PHE A 164 8.04 2.79 0.41
C PHE A 164 6.86 3.61 0.94
N VAL A 165 7.04 4.93 0.93
CA VAL A 165 5.97 5.91 0.97
C VAL A 165 5.90 6.54 -0.41
N ILE A 166 4.74 6.46 -1.06
CA ILE A 166 4.58 6.82 -2.47
C ILE A 166 3.52 7.90 -2.59
N GLU A 167 3.86 8.99 -3.28
CA GLU A 167 2.95 10.08 -3.62
C GLU A 167 2.47 9.88 -5.08
N PRO A 168 1.26 9.32 -5.29
CA PRO A 168 0.73 9.11 -6.63
C PRO A 168 0.26 10.43 -7.27
N LYS A 169 0.16 10.42 -8.60
CA LYS A 169 -0.32 11.54 -9.41
C LYS A 169 -1.20 11.12 -10.58
N LEU A 170 -0.90 10.02 -11.28
CA LEU A 170 -1.50 9.74 -12.58
C LEU A 170 -2.03 8.31 -12.71
N SER A 171 -1.29 7.33 -12.23
CA SER A 171 -1.47 5.93 -12.64
C SER A 171 -1.74 4.95 -11.50
N ALA A 172 -2.10 5.45 -10.32
CA ALA A 172 -2.56 4.63 -9.19
C ALA A 172 -4.08 4.48 -9.21
N TYR A 173 -4.61 3.26 -9.07
CA TYR A 173 -6.04 2.99 -9.14
C TYR A 173 -6.51 2.06 -8.02
N PRO A 174 -7.67 2.32 -7.38
CA PRO A 174 -8.17 1.47 -6.30
C PRO A 174 -8.66 0.14 -6.87
N VAL A 175 -8.13 -0.97 -6.34
CA VAL A 175 -8.54 -2.34 -6.74
C VAL A 175 -9.32 -3.04 -5.65
N VAL A 176 -9.11 -2.67 -4.38
CA VAL A 176 -9.86 -3.05 -3.16
C VAL A 176 -10.83 -4.23 -3.29
N VAL A 177 -10.28 -5.40 -3.58
CA VAL A 177 -10.99 -6.68 -3.46
C VAL A 177 -10.89 -7.22 -2.04
N ASN A 178 -9.72 -7.05 -1.41
CA ASN A 178 -9.51 -7.33 0.00
C ASN A 178 -9.53 -6.02 0.82
N PRO A 179 -10.57 -5.78 1.64
CA PRO A 179 -10.70 -4.56 2.41
C PRO A 179 -9.60 -4.34 3.46
N VAL A 180 -8.92 -5.40 3.89
CA VAL A 180 -7.81 -5.29 4.85
C VAL A 180 -6.57 -4.72 4.16
N GLN A 181 -6.34 -5.11 2.90
CA GLN A 181 -5.20 -4.65 2.12
C GLN A 181 -5.38 -3.22 1.61
N ASN A 182 -6.64 -2.78 1.43
CA ASN A 182 -6.99 -1.51 0.80
C ASN A 182 -6.10 -1.22 -0.43
N GLU A 183 -6.08 -2.20 -1.32
CA GLU A 183 -5.14 -2.27 -2.43
C GLU A 183 -5.37 -1.13 -3.42
N VAL A 184 -4.29 -0.41 -3.73
CA VAL A 184 -4.20 0.56 -4.82
C VAL A 184 -3.05 0.11 -5.72
N LEU A 185 -3.31 0.07 -7.00
CA LEU A 185 -2.43 -0.54 -7.98
C LEU A 185 -1.90 0.51 -8.94
N PHE A 186 -0.57 0.59 -9.06
CA PHE A 186 0.05 1.32 -10.16
C PHE A 186 0.14 0.43 -11.40
N THR A 187 -0.13 1.01 -12.56
CA THR A 187 0.02 0.30 -13.84
C THR A 187 1.48 -0.05 -14.15
N PRO A 188 1.72 -0.99 -15.09
CA PRO A 188 3.07 -1.30 -15.56
C PRO A 188 3.78 -0.07 -16.09
N GLN A 189 5.10 -0.02 -15.88
CA GLN A 189 5.97 1.05 -16.35
C GLN A 189 5.71 2.43 -15.71
N THR A 190 5.00 2.49 -14.58
CA THR A 190 4.95 3.73 -13.80
C THR A 190 6.34 4.07 -13.28
N THR A 191 6.77 5.31 -13.54
CA THR A 191 8.05 5.85 -13.09
C THR A 191 7.89 6.67 -11.82
N PHE A 192 8.89 6.55 -10.94
CA PHE A 192 8.93 7.24 -9.66
C PHE A 192 10.27 7.96 -9.49
N LYS A 193 10.21 9.22 -9.07
CA LYS A 193 11.39 9.95 -8.60
C LYS A 193 11.67 9.59 -7.15
N VAL A 194 12.90 9.20 -6.85
CA VAL A 194 13.36 8.97 -5.48
C VAL A 194 13.58 10.33 -4.82
N LYS A 195 12.72 10.67 -3.86
CA LYS A 195 12.76 11.96 -3.16
C LYS A 195 13.68 11.94 -1.97
N ASN A 196 13.65 10.85 -1.22
CA ASN A 196 14.44 10.71 -0.01
C ASN A 196 14.67 9.23 0.32
N ILE A 197 15.85 8.92 0.86
CA ILE A 197 16.18 7.60 1.40
C ILE A 197 16.67 7.78 2.84
N GLN A 198 16.04 7.08 3.78
CA GLN A 198 16.44 7.05 5.18
C GLN A 198 16.67 5.62 5.63
N THR A 199 17.72 5.40 6.43
CA THR A 199 17.93 4.11 7.09
C THR A 199 17.83 4.31 8.60
N PHE A 200 16.94 3.56 9.24
CA PHE A 200 16.72 3.62 10.68
C PHE A 200 16.60 2.20 11.26
N ASN A 201 17.38 1.89 12.29
CA ASN A 201 17.44 0.55 12.91
C ASN A 201 17.65 -0.60 11.90
N GLY A 202 18.49 -0.36 10.89
CA GLY A 202 18.77 -1.34 9.83
C GLY A 202 17.64 -1.56 8.84
N LYS A 203 16.57 -0.75 8.89
CA LYS A 203 15.45 -0.74 7.94
C LYS A 203 15.57 0.44 7.00
N THR A 204 15.29 0.23 5.71
CA THR A 204 15.36 1.27 4.69
C THR A 204 13.95 1.80 4.39
N TYR A 205 13.81 3.13 4.46
CA TYR A 205 12.59 3.88 4.17
C TYR A 205 12.84 4.76 2.96
N VAL A 206 11.98 4.67 1.95
CA VAL A 206 12.14 5.38 0.69
C VAL A 206 10.88 6.17 0.39
N HIS A 207 11.05 7.46 0.13
CA HIS A 207 9.99 8.31 -0.38
C HIS A 207 10.07 8.40 -1.90
N LEU A 208 8.98 8.02 -2.55
CA LEU A 208 8.81 8.05 -4.00
C LEU A 208 7.72 9.05 -4.37
N GLU A 209 7.94 9.76 -5.47
CA GLU A 209 6.93 10.62 -6.10
C GLU A 209 6.70 10.12 -7.52
N GLU A 210 5.45 9.83 -7.88
CA GLU A 210 5.13 9.47 -9.27
C GLU A 210 5.50 10.64 -10.20
N THR A 211 6.13 10.32 -11.32
CA THR A 211 6.57 11.33 -12.28
C THR A 211 6.49 10.80 -13.71
N ASP A 212 6.12 11.67 -14.64
CA ASP A 212 6.21 11.51 -16.08
C ASP A 212 7.48 12.15 -16.66
N THR A 213 8.24 12.86 -15.83
CA THR A 213 9.42 13.63 -16.23
C THR A 213 10.66 12.75 -16.10
N LEU A 214 11.14 12.27 -17.24
CA LEU A 214 12.36 11.46 -17.30
C LEU A 214 13.59 12.39 -17.25
N GLY A 215 14.44 12.19 -16.24
CA GLY A 215 15.70 12.93 -16.10
C GLY A 215 16.80 12.42 -17.04
N TRP A 216 17.96 13.08 -17.03
CA TRP A 216 19.13 12.69 -17.84
C TRP A 216 19.85 11.43 -17.34
N ARG A 217 19.58 10.97 -16.12
CA ARG A 217 20.25 9.83 -15.47
C ARG A 217 19.72 8.46 -15.91
N GLY A 218 18.80 8.41 -16.88
CA GLY A 218 18.11 7.20 -17.27
C GLY A 218 17.13 6.69 -16.20
N ILE A 219 16.53 5.53 -16.46
CA ILE A 219 15.57 4.88 -15.57
C ILE A 219 16.22 3.62 -15.01
N LYS A 220 16.16 3.43 -13.69
CA LYS A 220 16.65 2.23 -13.01
C LYS A 220 15.52 1.26 -12.70
N ASN A 221 15.83 -0.03 -12.70
CA ASN A 221 14.97 -1.06 -12.14
C ASN A 221 14.88 -0.86 -10.61
N ILE A 222 13.67 -0.73 -10.06
CA ILE A 222 13.47 -0.49 -8.62
C ILE A 222 13.97 -1.64 -7.73
N HIS A 223 14.04 -2.86 -8.27
CA HIS A 223 14.43 -4.07 -7.52
C HIS A 223 15.94 -4.33 -7.57
N THR A 224 16.60 -4.02 -8.68
CA THR A 224 18.03 -4.34 -8.89
C THR A 224 18.95 -3.13 -8.92
N GLY A 225 18.42 -1.94 -9.19
CA GLY A 225 19.20 -0.72 -9.42
C GLY A 225 19.88 -0.66 -10.80
N GLU A 226 19.76 -1.71 -11.61
CA GLU A 226 20.29 -1.73 -12.97
C GLU A 226 19.57 -0.71 -13.85
N GLN A 227 20.31 -0.02 -14.72
CA GLN A 227 19.74 0.94 -15.66
C GLN A 227 19.09 0.21 -16.84
N TYR A 228 17.88 0.60 -17.21
CA TYR A 228 17.28 0.14 -18.46
C TYR A 228 18.03 0.75 -19.64
N LEU A 229 18.52 -0.11 -20.55
CA LEU A 229 19.40 0.27 -21.66
C LEU A 229 18.69 1.04 -22.77
N ASP A 230 17.36 0.91 -22.88
CA ASP A 230 16.52 1.70 -23.77
C ASP A 230 15.52 2.52 -22.95
N THR A 231 15.68 3.84 -22.96
CA THR A 231 14.69 4.78 -22.39
C THR A 231 13.48 4.97 -23.30
N GLN A 232 13.45 4.31 -24.47
CA GLN A 232 12.21 4.13 -25.21
C GLN A 232 11.44 2.96 -24.61
N CYS A 233 10.58 3.26 -23.63
CA CYS A 233 9.44 2.41 -23.33
C CYS A 233 8.66 2.21 -24.64
N SER A 234 8.91 1.11 -25.33
CA SER A 234 8.16 0.71 -26.51
C SER A 234 6.70 0.58 -26.10
N SER A 235 5.87 1.46 -26.67
CA SER A 235 4.42 1.42 -26.55
C SER A 235 3.92 0.09 -27.09
N PHE A 236 3.57 -0.83 -26.20
CA PHE A 236 2.71 -1.97 -26.47
C PHE A 236 1.30 -1.67 -25.99
#